data_AF-A0A958MS42-F1
#
_entry.id   AF-A0A958MS42-F1
#
_cell.length_a   1.000
_cell.length_b   1.000
_cell.length_c   1.000
_cell.angle_alpha   90.00
_cell.angle_beta   90.00
_cell.angle_gamma   90.00
#
_symmetry.space_group_name_H-M   'P 1'
#
loop_
_entity.id
_entity.type
_entity.pdbx_description
1 polymer ?
#
loop_
_entity_poly.entity_id
_entity_poly.type
_entity_poly.pdbx_seq_one_letter_code
_entity_poly.pdbx_strand_id
1 'polypeptide(L)'
;MSAVSNIAARFRTCSVTGLKVDSNAENLIKVNAVVAVVCFLLGVIAAIGILLTRWQAVHLLSAEGYYRLLTSHGLNMLIFFIVFFEMAVLYFAGPILLNCRLPAPKLGWVNFVLMVVGMVMVNVMVYTGNADVTFTSYPPLMAHPMYYLGIILFAVETLLVCFQFMTTLVVAKKEKTYEGSIPLVVFGALTAAIIAIITLLHGALIFVPTFLW
;
A
#
# COMPACT_ATOMS: atom_id res chain seq x y z
N MET A 1 12.76 -13.01 -30.67
CA MET A 1 11.33 -12.69 -30.49
C MET A 1 11.14 -11.19 -30.67
N SER A 2 10.08 -10.77 -31.36
CA SER A 2 9.77 -9.34 -31.53
C SER A 2 9.16 -8.76 -30.24
N ALA A 3 9.21 -7.45 -30.05
CA ALA A 3 8.57 -6.78 -28.91
C ALA A 3 7.07 -7.10 -28.80
N VAL A 4 6.40 -7.31 -29.94
CA VAL A 4 4.98 -7.68 -30.02
C VAL A 4 4.74 -9.10 -29.50
N SER A 5 5.57 -10.08 -29.85
CA SER A 5 5.39 -11.45 -29.34
C SER A 5 5.64 -11.54 -27.84
N ASN A 6 6.58 -10.74 -27.31
CA ASN A 6 6.84 -10.66 -25.88
C ASN A 6 5.66 -10.03 -25.12
N ILE A 7 4.94 -9.08 -25.71
CA ILE A 7 3.74 -8.49 -25.10
C ILE A 7 2.58 -9.49 -25.16
N ALA A 8 2.38 -10.17 -26.28
CA ALA A 8 1.31 -11.17 -26.41
C ALA A 8 1.49 -12.33 -25.40
N ALA A 9 2.73 -12.80 -25.21
CA ALA A 9 3.06 -13.87 -24.26
C ALA A 9 2.81 -13.50 -22.78
N ARG A 10 2.65 -12.21 -22.44
CA ARG A 10 2.36 -11.78 -21.07
C ARG A 10 0.91 -12.03 -20.65
N PHE A 11 0.00 -12.23 -21.60
CA PHE A 11 -1.42 -12.34 -21.32
C PHE A 11 -1.88 -13.78 -21.22
N ARG A 12 -2.75 -14.05 -20.25
CA ARG A 12 -3.53 -15.28 -20.15
C ARG A 12 -5.00 -14.96 -19.98
N THR A 13 -5.89 -15.88 -20.31
CA THR A 13 -7.30 -15.78 -19.95
C THR A 13 -7.52 -16.50 -18.63
N CYS A 14 -8.20 -15.86 -17.68
CA CYS A 14 -8.58 -16.50 -16.42
C CYS A 14 -9.68 -17.54 -16.68
N SER A 15 -9.46 -18.79 -16.30
CA SER A 15 -10.43 -19.88 -16.50
C SER A 15 -11.72 -19.69 -15.68
N VAL A 16 -11.66 -18.94 -14.58
CA VAL A 16 -12.80 -18.71 -13.67
C VAL A 16 -13.59 -17.47 -14.08
N THR A 17 -12.90 -16.35 -14.33
CA THR A 17 -13.55 -15.05 -14.56
C THR A 17 -13.65 -14.66 -16.03
N GLY A 18 -12.97 -15.37 -16.93
CA GLY A 18 -12.86 -15.00 -18.35
C GLY A 18 -12.02 -13.75 -18.63
N LEU A 19 -11.51 -13.07 -17.59
CA LEU A 19 -10.73 -11.84 -17.74
C LEU A 19 -9.40 -12.12 -18.44
N LYS A 20 -8.96 -11.17 -19.28
CA LYS A 20 -7.61 -11.16 -19.84
C LYS A 20 -6.65 -10.55 -18.81
N VAL A 21 -5.64 -11.32 -18.43
CA VAL A 21 -4.77 -11.04 -17.30
C VAL A 21 -3.34 -10.83 -17.79
N ASP A 22 -2.81 -9.63 -17.55
CA ASP A 22 -1.38 -9.35 -17.71
C ASP A 22 -0.60 -9.93 -16.53
N SER A 23 0.37 -10.80 -16.81
CA SER A 23 1.17 -11.50 -15.80
C SER A 23 1.97 -10.57 -14.86
N ASN A 24 2.45 -9.42 -15.34
CA ASN A 24 3.17 -8.48 -14.49
C ASN A 24 2.23 -7.78 -13.50
N ALA A 25 1.06 -7.34 -13.97
CA ALA A 25 0.01 -6.84 -13.10
C ALA A 25 -0.42 -7.90 -12.08
N GLU A 26 -0.67 -9.13 -12.53
CA GLU A 26 -1.08 -10.23 -11.65
C GLU A 26 -0.10 -10.47 -10.50
N ASN A 27 1.20 -10.48 -10.79
CA ASN A 27 2.20 -10.68 -9.75
C ASN A 27 2.22 -9.53 -8.75
N LEU A 28 2.13 -8.28 -9.21
CA LEU A 28 2.07 -7.11 -8.34
C LEU A 28 0.78 -7.09 -7.50
N ILE A 29 -0.36 -7.49 -8.05
CA ILE A 29 -1.61 -7.68 -7.29
C ILE A 29 -1.37 -8.67 -6.15
N LYS A 30 -0.82 -9.85 -6.46
CA LYS A 30 -0.60 -10.92 -5.47
C LYS A 30 0.32 -10.48 -4.34
N VAL A 31 1.48 -9.90 -4.64
CA VAL A 31 2.44 -9.52 -3.60
C VAL A 31 1.91 -8.39 -2.71
N ASN A 32 1.24 -7.39 -3.29
CA ASN A 32 0.61 -6.32 -2.52
C ASN A 32 -0.51 -6.88 -1.63
N ALA A 33 -1.39 -7.73 -2.16
CA ALA A 33 -2.47 -8.37 -1.39
C ALA A 33 -1.93 -9.26 -0.26
N VAL A 34 -0.87 -10.03 -0.50
CA VAL A 34 -0.24 -10.87 0.52
C VAL A 34 0.36 -10.01 1.64
N VAL A 35 1.12 -8.96 1.31
CA VAL A 35 1.69 -8.06 2.32
C VAL A 35 0.58 -7.34 3.09
N ALA A 36 -0.50 -6.93 2.43
CA ALA A 36 -1.66 -6.36 3.11
C ALA A 36 -2.24 -7.33 4.16
N VAL A 37 -2.45 -8.60 3.81
CA VAL A 37 -2.94 -9.62 4.75
C VAL A 37 -1.96 -9.85 5.91
N VAL A 38 -0.65 -9.83 5.65
CA VAL A 38 0.37 -9.92 6.72
C VAL A 38 0.25 -8.74 7.68
N CYS A 39 0.13 -7.50 7.17
CA CYS A 39 -0.07 -6.31 8.00
C CYS A 39 -1.37 -6.40 8.80
N PHE A 40 -2.46 -6.85 8.18
CA PHE A 40 -3.74 -7.08 8.85
C PHE A 40 -3.57 -8.04 10.04
N LEU A 41 -2.87 -9.16 9.85
CA LEU A 41 -2.63 -10.13 10.93
C LEU A 41 -1.81 -9.52 12.07
N LEU A 42 -0.73 -8.77 11.76
CA LEU A 42 0.05 -8.05 12.78
C LEU A 42 -0.82 -7.05 13.55
N GLY A 43 -1.67 -6.29 12.83
CA GLY A 43 -2.61 -5.35 13.41
C GLY A 43 -3.64 -6.00 14.32
N VAL A 44 -4.19 -7.15 13.93
CA VAL A 44 -5.17 -7.92 14.74
C VAL A 44 -4.53 -8.52 15.99
N ILE A 45 -3.31 -9.07 15.88
CA ILE A 45 -2.58 -9.59 17.04
C ILE A 45 -2.33 -8.48 18.06
N ALA A 46 -1.89 -7.31 17.60
CA ALA A 46 -1.74 -6.14 18.46
C ALA A 46 -3.08 -5.70 19.10
N ALA A 47 -4.18 -5.73 18.33
CA ALA A 47 -5.52 -5.41 18.83
C ALA A 47 -5.96 -6.33 19.97
N ILE A 48 -5.69 -7.64 19.87
CA ILE A 48 -5.99 -8.60 20.92
C ILE A 48 -5.22 -8.26 22.21
N GLY A 49 -3.93 -7.93 22.09
CA GLY A 49 -3.13 -7.50 23.24
C GLY A 49 -3.68 -6.24 23.92
N ILE A 50 -4.09 -5.24 23.12
CA ILE A 50 -4.73 -4.00 23.61
C ILE A 50 -6.05 -4.33 24.32
N LEU A 51 -6.92 -5.10 23.68
CA LEU A 51 -8.24 -5.49 24.22
C LEU A 51 -8.09 -6.23 25.55
N LEU A 52 -7.22 -7.23 25.60
CA LEU A 52 -6.94 -8.01 26.81
C LEU A 52 -6.28 -7.19 27.91
N THR A 53 -5.72 -6.01 27.63
CA THR A 53 -5.19 -5.11 28.66
C THR A 53 -6.27 -4.14 29.18
N ARG A 54 -7.26 -3.82 28.34
CA ARG A 54 -8.41 -2.96 28.68
C ARG A 54 -9.54 -3.68 29.40
N TRP A 55 -9.52 -5.00 29.44
CA TRP A 55 -10.47 -5.80 30.21
C TRP A 55 -10.20 -5.64 31.72
N GLN A 56 -11.23 -5.40 32.53
CA GLN A 56 -11.08 -5.26 33.99
C GLN A 56 -10.49 -6.49 34.69
N ALA A 57 -10.60 -7.69 34.11
CA ALA A 57 -10.10 -8.93 34.71
C ALA A 57 -8.68 -9.29 34.26
N VAL A 58 -8.23 -8.75 33.12
CA VAL A 58 -6.96 -9.11 32.49
C VAL A 58 -6.19 -7.83 32.18
N HIS A 59 -4.93 -7.76 32.59
CA HIS A 59 -4.06 -6.62 32.35
C HIS A 59 -2.74 -7.11 31.74
N LEU A 60 -2.85 -7.65 30.52
CA LEU A 60 -1.79 -8.43 29.89
C LEU A 60 -0.47 -7.64 29.70
N LEU A 61 -0.56 -6.35 29.36
CA LEU A 61 0.58 -5.53 28.98
C LEU A 61 0.92 -4.50 30.05
N SER A 62 2.21 -4.15 30.17
CA SER A 62 2.65 -2.93 30.84
C SER A 62 2.15 -1.68 30.10
N ALA A 63 2.25 -0.50 30.73
CA ALA A 63 1.90 0.76 30.08
C ALA A 63 2.69 0.98 28.78
N GLU A 64 4.00 0.74 28.81
CA GLU A 64 4.88 0.82 27.63
C GLU A 64 4.43 -0.17 26.54
N GLY A 65 4.22 -1.44 26.91
CA GLY A 65 3.76 -2.48 25.99
C GLY A 65 2.39 -2.16 25.37
N TYR A 66 1.50 -1.52 26.13
CA TYR A 66 0.21 -1.06 25.63
C TYR A 66 0.35 0.00 24.55
N TYR A 67 1.16 1.05 24.79
CA TYR A 67 1.37 2.11 23.78
C TYR A 67 2.16 1.62 22.56
N ARG A 68 3.09 0.68 22.75
CA ARG A 68 3.80 0.01 21.65
C ARG A 68 2.84 -0.75 20.75
N LEU A 69 1.99 -1.62 21.32
CA LEU A 69 1.01 -2.36 20.54
C LEU A 69 -0.08 -1.45 19.97
N LEU A 70 -0.48 -0.38 20.67
CA LEU A 70 -1.41 0.62 20.15
C LEU A 70 -0.86 1.31 18.89
N THR A 71 0.42 1.69 18.91
CA THR A 71 1.10 2.27 17.75
C THR A 71 1.19 1.26 16.61
N SER A 72 1.66 0.04 16.92
CA SER A 72 1.72 -1.08 15.97
C SER A 72 0.37 -1.37 15.32
N HIS A 73 -0.70 -1.43 16.10
CA HIS A 73 -2.05 -1.72 15.62
C HIS A 73 -2.53 -0.67 14.61
N GLY A 74 -2.48 0.60 14.99
CA GLY A 74 -2.99 1.68 14.14
C GLY A 74 -2.20 1.81 12.84
N LEU A 75 -0.86 1.69 12.89
CA LEU A 75 -0.03 1.75 11.68
C LEU A 75 -0.29 0.56 10.74
N ASN A 76 -0.32 -0.66 11.27
CA ASN A 76 -0.53 -1.84 10.44
C ASN A 76 -1.95 -1.92 9.86
N MET A 77 -2.97 -1.46 10.58
CA MET A 77 -4.35 -1.49 10.10
C MET A 77 -4.69 -0.32 9.18
N LEU A 78 -4.35 0.92 9.55
CA LEU A 78 -4.84 2.11 8.86
C LEU A 78 -3.90 2.62 7.77
N ILE A 79 -2.61 2.28 7.85
CA ILE A 79 -1.61 2.67 6.86
C ILE A 79 -1.25 1.45 6.01
N PHE A 80 -0.56 0.46 6.59
CA PHE A 80 0.06 -0.58 5.77
C PHE A 80 -0.96 -1.53 5.12
N PHE A 81 -1.89 -2.09 5.90
CA PHE A 81 -2.93 -2.99 5.36
C PHE A 81 -3.76 -2.31 4.25
N ILE A 82 -4.39 -1.17 4.57
CA ILE A 82 -5.28 -0.50 3.63
C ILE A 82 -4.54 -0.06 2.37
N VAL A 83 -3.35 0.52 2.50
CA VAL A 83 -2.61 1.05 1.36
C VAL A 83 -2.05 -0.06 0.47
N PHE A 84 -1.46 -1.13 1.03
CA PHE A 84 -1.06 -2.28 0.21
C PHE A 84 -2.26 -2.92 -0.50
N PHE A 85 -3.40 -3.02 0.18
CA PHE A 85 -4.62 -3.54 -0.44
C PHE A 85 -5.11 -2.61 -1.58
N GLU A 86 -5.05 -1.29 -1.38
CA GLU A 86 -5.37 -0.30 -2.39
C GLU A 86 -4.44 -0.43 -3.61
N MET A 87 -3.14 -0.61 -3.42
CA MET A 87 -2.20 -0.82 -4.55
C MET A 87 -2.57 -2.07 -5.35
N ALA A 88 -2.94 -3.17 -4.68
CA ALA A 88 -3.44 -4.37 -5.35
C ALA A 88 -4.73 -4.08 -6.16
N VAL A 89 -5.65 -3.28 -5.61
CA VAL A 89 -6.86 -2.83 -6.32
C VAL A 89 -6.50 -2.00 -7.54
N LEU A 90 -5.54 -1.07 -7.46
CA LEU A 90 -5.13 -0.26 -8.62
C LEU A 90 -4.50 -1.11 -9.72
N TYR A 91 -3.62 -2.07 -9.37
CA TYR A 91 -3.05 -3.01 -10.33
C TYR A 91 -4.08 -3.99 -10.92
N PHE A 92 -5.20 -4.22 -10.25
CA PHE A 92 -6.31 -5.00 -10.78
C PHE A 92 -7.21 -4.14 -11.68
N ALA A 93 -7.71 -3.02 -11.16
CA ALA A 93 -8.65 -2.15 -11.84
C ALA A 93 -8.06 -1.47 -13.08
N GLY A 94 -6.75 -1.22 -13.10
CA GLY A 94 -6.09 -0.66 -14.27
C GLY A 94 -5.92 -1.73 -15.37
N PRO A 95 -4.80 -2.48 -15.38
CA PRO A 95 -4.49 -3.43 -16.44
C PRO A 95 -5.57 -4.48 -16.73
N ILE A 96 -6.12 -5.12 -15.68
CA ILE A 96 -6.98 -6.29 -15.85
C ILE A 96 -8.37 -5.86 -16.35
N LEU A 97 -9.01 -4.90 -15.67
CA LEU A 97 -10.36 -4.47 -16.05
C LEU A 97 -10.40 -3.58 -17.30
N LEU A 98 -9.30 -2.89 -17.63
CA LEU A 98 -9.18 -2.17 -18.89
C LEU A 98 -8.60 -3.01 -20.02
N ASN A 99 -8.32 -4.29 -19.78
CA ASN A 99 -7.84 -5.23 -20.79
C ASN A 99 -6.57 -4.73 -21.52
N CYS A 100 -5.66 -4.08 -20.78
CA CYS A 100 -4.43 -3.49 -21.30
C CYS A 100 -3.21 -4.04 -20.55
N ARG A 101 -2.01 -3.77 -21.06
CA ARG A 101 -0.78 -4.17 -20.38
C ARG A 101 -0.47 -3.21 -19.21
N LEU A 102 0.22 -3.72 -18.19
CA LEU A 102 0.83 -2.84 -17.19
C LEU A 102 1.98 -2.03 -17.83
N PRO A 103 1.96 -0.68 -17.81
CA PRO A 103 3.10 0.15 -18.18
C PRO A 103 4.23 0.05 -17.16
N ALA A 104 5.48 0.09 -17.62
CA ALA A 104 6.68 0.13 -16.78
C ALA A 104 6.68 -0.85 -15.57
N PRO A 105 6.49 -2.17 -15.78
CA PRO A 105 6.36 -3.14 -14.69
C PRO A 105 7.57 -3.16 -13.73
N LYS A 106 8.78 -2.83 -14.22
CA LYS A 106 9.98 -2.68 -13.38
C LYS A 106 9.82 -1.59 -12.32
N LEU A 107 9.20 -0.47 -12.67
CA LEU A 107 8.94 0.62 -11.71
C LEU A 107 7.96 0.15 -10.63
N GLY A 108 6.92 -0.61 -11.01
CA GLY A 108 5.98 -1.18 -10.05
C GLY A 108 6.65 -2.10 -9.01
N TRP A 109 7.65 -2.88 -9.43
CA TRP A 109 8.45 -3.70 -8.52
C TRP A 109 9.39 -2.88 -7.63
N VAL A 110 10.04 -1.83 -8.18
CA VAL A 110 10.85 -0.91 -7.38
C VAL A 110 10.00 -0.26 -6.29
N ASN A 111 8.85 0.31 -6.65
CA ASN A 111 7.94 0.93 -5.71
C ASN A 111 7.47 -0.06 -4.65
N PHE A 112 7.07 -1.27 -5.04
CA PHE A 112 6.66 -2.32 -4.10
C PHE A 112 7.77 -2.66 -3.09
N VAL A 113 9.00 -2.87 -3.54
CA VAL A 113 10.13 -3.19 -2.65
C VAL A 113 10.40 -2.04 -1.69
N LEU A 114 10.41 -0.80 -2.18
CA LEU A 114 10.68 0.37 -1.34
C LEU A 114 9.54 0.64 -0.35
N MET A 115 8.27 0.40 -0.72
CA MET A 115 7.15 0.38 0.23
C MET A 115 7.38 -0.65 1.33
N VAL A 116 7.76 -1.90 0.99
CA VAL A 116 8.04 -2.93 2.00
C VAL A 116 9.19 -2.51 2.92
N VAL A 117 10.26 -1.93 2.37
CA VAL A 117 11.38 -1.41 3.17
C VAL A 117 10.92 -0.32 4.14
N GLY A 118 10.13 0.67 3.67
CA GLY A 118 9.59 1.72 4.53
C GLY A 118 8.71 1.18 5.66
N MET A 119 7.81 0.25 5.34
CA MET A 119 6.97 -0.44 6.32
C MET A 119 7.80 -1.22 7.35
N VAL A 120 8.83 -1.95 6.92
CA VAL A 120 9.71 -2.72 7.81
C VAL A 120 10.50 -1.77 8.73
N MET A 121 11.06 -0.68 8.19
CA MET A 121 11.76 0.33 8.98
C MET A 121 10.87 0.87 10.11
N VAL A 122 9.62 1.22 9.79
CA VAL A 122 8.65 1.69 10.77
C VAL A 122 8.38 0.65 11.85
N ASN A 123 8.03 -0.58 11.46
CA ASN A 123 7.72 -1.64 12.41
C ASN A 123 8.92 -1.99 13.30
N VAL A 124 10.15 -1.98 12.77
CA VAL A 124 11.37 -2.19 13.55
C VAL A 124 11.52 -1.10 14.63
N MET A 125 11.30 0.17 14.30
CA MET A 125 11.37 1.24 15.31
C MET A 125 10.28 1.09 16.38
N VAL A 126 9.08 0.67 16.01
CA VAL A 126 7.98 0.42 16.97
C VAL A 126 8.34 -0.74 17.90
N TYR A 127 8.70 -1.90 17.37
CA TYR A 127 8.95 -3.10 18.19
C TYR A 127 10.25 -3.03 19.00
N THR A 128 11.22 -2.19 18.61
CA THR A 128 12.41 -1.90 19.42
C THR A 128 12.20 -0.78 20.46
N GLY A 129 10.98 -0.23 20.56
CA GLY A 129 10.63 0.78 21.56
C GLY A 129 11.09 2.19 21.27
N ASN A 130 11.44 2.46 20.02
CA ASN A 130 11.93 3.74 19.57
C ASN A 130 10.83 4.59 18.87
N ALA A 131 9.58 4.12 18.87
CA ALA A 131 8.46 4.79 18.19
C ALA A 131 7.10 4.48 18.84
N ASP A 132 6.98 4.64 20.16
CA ASP A 132 5.70 4.48 20.88
C ASP A 132 4.83 5.75 20.76
N VAL A 133 4.60 6.21 19.51
CA VAL A 133 4.07 7.55 19.19
C VAL A 133 2.61 7.58 18.72
N THR A 134 1.91 6.43 18.79
CA THR A 134 0.60 6.20 18.18
C THR A 134 0.60 6.41 16.65
N PHE A 135 -0.44 5.95 15.96
CA PHE A 135 -0.45 6.04 14.49
C PHE A 135 -0.52 7.48 13.95
N THR A 136 -0.97 8.45 14.75
CA THR A 136 -1.01 9.87 14.35
C THR A 136 0.32 10.58 14.53
N SER A 137 1.20 10.08 15.42
CA SER A 137 2.55 10.62 15.60
C SER A 137 2.60 12.12 15.92
N TYR A 138 1.69 12.60 16.76
CA TYR A 138 1.60 14.03 17.08
C TYR A 138 2.79 14.52 17.92
N PRO A 139 3.40 15.66 17.55
CA PRO A 139 4.31 16.38 18.44
C PRO A 139 3.63 16.77 19.77
N PRO A 140 4.37 16.91 20.89
CA PRO A 140 5.83 16.86 21.00
C PRO A 140 6.42 15.45 21.18
N LEU A 141 5.63 14.38 21.03
CA LEU A 141 6.09 13.02 21.23
C LEU A 141 6.94 12.55 20.05
N MET A 142 8.23 12.34 20.28
CA MET A 142 9.22 12.02 19.25
C MET A 142 9.42 10.52 19.08
N ALA A 143 9.62 10.10 17.82
CA ALA A 143 10.13 8.80 17.44
C ALA A 143 11.55 8.94 16.88
N HIS A 144 12.26 7.83 16.77
CA HIS A 144 13.56 7.80 16.11
C HIS A 144 13.46 8.21 14.63
N PRO A 145 14.42 8.95 14.06
CA PRO A 145 14.34 9.47 12.68
C PRO A 145 14.03 8.43 11.60
N MET A 146 14.51 7.20 11.76
CA MET A 146 14.20 6.09 10.84
C MET A 146 12.71 5.72 10.76
N TYR A 147 11.92 6.02 11.80
CA TYR A 147 10.47 5.89 11.76
C TYR A 147 9.87 6.86 10.73
N TYR A 148 10.23 8.14 10.82
CA TYR A 148 9.73 9.17 9.91
C TYR A 148 10.21 8.93 8.47
N LEU A 149 11.49 8.58 8.29
CA LEU A 149 12.03 8.19 6.98
C LEU A 149 11.26 7.01 6.38
N GLY A 150 10.91 6.01 7.19
CA GLY A 150 10.15 4.84 6.74
C GLY A 150 8.74 5.21 6.27
N ILE A 151 8.05 6.10 6.98
CA ILE A 151 6.73 6.62 6.57
C ILE A 151 6.83 7.44 5.29
N ILE A 152 7.82 8.33 5.19
CA ILE A 152 8.05 9.16 3.98
C ILE A 152 8.32 8.26 2.77
N LEU A 153 9.24 7.30 2.91
CA LEU A 153 9.55 6.35 1.84
C LEU A 153 8.29 5.58 1.42
N PHE A 154 7.55 5.02 2.38
CA PHE A 154 6.30 4.31 2.08
C PHE A 154 5.29 5.19 1.31
N ALA A 155 5.10 6.43 1.74
CA ALA A 155 4.14 7.36 1.13
C ALA A 155 4.54 7.78 -0.29
N VAL A 156 5.82 8.09 -0.51
CA VAL A 156 6.35 8.48 -1.84
C VAL A 156 6.20 7.35 -2.84
N GLU A 157 6.51 6.12 -2.44
CA GLU A 157 6.46 4.97 -3.35
C GLU A 157 5.01 4.57 -3.67
N THR A 158 4.11 4.67 -2.68
CA THR A 158 2.68 4.52 -2.89
C THR A 158 2.16 5.55 -3.91
N LEU A 159 2.58 6.82 -3.77
CA LEU A 159 2.21 7.89 -4.69
C LEU A 159 2.67 7.59 -6.13
N LEU A 160 3.85 7.03 -6.31
CA LEU A 160 4.35 6.61 -7.63
C LEU A 160 3.52 5.48 -8.24
N VAL A 161 2.99 4.54 -7.42
CA VAL A 161 2.04 3.52 -7.91
C VAL A 161 0.72 4.16 -8.35
N CYS A 162 0.19 5.17 -7.64
CA CYS A 162 -0.98 5.92 -8.09
C CYS A 162 -0.75 6.57 -9.46
N PHE A 163 0.42 7.17 -9.70
CA PHE A 163 0.77 7.74 -11.01
C PHE A 163 0.95 6.66 -12.10
N GLN A 164 1.43 5.46 -11.74
CA GLN A 164 1.49 4.32 -12.65
C GLN A 164 0.08 3.84 -13.04
N PHE A 165 -0.88 3.87 -12.12
CA PHE A 165 -2.29 3.62 -12.42
C PHE A 165 -2.86 4.67 -13.39
N MET A 166 -2.62 5.97 -13.15
CA MET A 166 -3.03 7.04 -14.08
C MET A 166 -2.44 6.82 -15.48
N THR A 167 -1.17 6.42 -15.56
CA THR A 167 -0.50 6.08 -16.81
C THR A 167 -1.19 4.90 -17.52
N THR A 168 -1.69 3.94 -16.75
CA THR A 168 -2.41 2.78 -17.29
C THR A 168 -3.71 3.20 -17.98
N LEU A 169 -4.44 4.20 -17.45
CA LEU A 169 -5.62 4.76 -18.12
C LEU A 169 -5.28 5.34 -19.50
N VAL A 170 -4.16 6.06 -19.59
CA VAL A 170 -3.66 6.63 -20.85
C VAL A 170 -3.27 5.52 -21.83
N VAL A 171 -2.60 4.47 -21.35
CA VAL A 171 -2.21 3.32 -22.17
C VAL A 171 -3.44 2.57 -22.70
N ALA A 172 -4.42 2.27 -21.85
CA ALA A 172 -5.67 1.63 -22.25
C ALA A 172 -6.39 2.42 -23.35
N LYS A 173 -6.45 3.75 -23.21
CA LYS A 173 -7.06 4.61 -24.24
C LYS A 173 -6.28 4.59 -25.55
N LYS A 174 -4.94 4.64 -25.50
CA LYS A 174 -4.07 4.56 -26.69
C LYS A 174 -4.14 3.21 -27.39
N GLU A 175 -4.25 2.13 -26.62
CA GLU A 175 -4.38 0.76 -27.11
C GLU A 175 -5.82 0.43 -27.57
N LYS A 176 -6.77 1.37 -27.40
CA LYS A 176 -8.19 1.22 -27.78
C LYS A 176 -8.82 -0.05 -27.19
N THR A 177 -8.51 -0.35 -25.93
CA THR A 177 -8.97 -1.59 -25.28
C THR A 177 -10.39 -1.51 -24.75
N TYR A 178 -10.99 -0.31 -24.76
CA TYR A 178 -12.39 -0.06 -24.41
C TYR A 178 -12.94 1.14 -25.19
N GLU A 179 -14.26 1.19 -25.33
CA GLU A 179 -15.00 2.30 -25.94
C GLU A 179 -15.88 3.01 -24.90
N GLY A 180 -16.14 4.30 -25.11
CA GLY A 180 -16.93 5.10 -24.17
C GLY A 180 -16.23 5.34 -22.83
N SER A 181 -17.01 5.27 -21.75
CA SER A 181 -16.58 5.49 -20.36
C SER A 181 -15.87 4.25 -19.79
N ILE A 182 -14.98 4.47 -18.83
CA ILE A 182 -14.34 3.38 -18.07
C ILE A 182 -15.38 2.58 -17.25
N PRO A 183 -15.14 1.30 -16.96
CA PRO A 183 -16.03 0.51 -16.11
C PRO A 183 -16.19 1.13 -14.70
N LEU A 184 -17.36 0.94 -14.08
CA LEU A 184 -17.68 1.54 -12.77
C LEU A 184 -16.63 1.23 -11.69
N VAL A 185 -16.10 0.00 -11.65
CA VAL A 185 -15.05 -0.39 -10.71
C VAL A 185 -13.76 0.40 -10.95
N VAL A 186 -13.41 0.64 -12.22
CA VAL A 186 -12.23 1.45 -12.59
C VAL A 186 -12.47 2.93 -12.24
N PHE A 187 -13.69 3.42 -12.40
CA PHE A 187 -14.05 4.77 -11.95
C PHE A 187 -13.89 4.93 -10.44
N GLY A 188 -14.36 3.96 -9.64
CA GLY A 188 -14.13 3.95 -8.20
C GLY A 188 -12.63 3.92 -7.83
N ALA A 189 -11.84 3.09 -8.52
CA ALA A 189 -10.39 3.04 -8.34
C ALA A 189 -9.70 4.36 -8.73
N LEU A 190 -10.19 5.05 -9.77
CA LEU A 190 -9.73 6.38 -10.14
C LEU A 190 -10.04 7.42 -9.07
N THR A 191 -11.25 7.43 -8.51
CA THR A 191 -11.60 8.31 -7.39
C THR A 191 -10.69 8.06 -6.19
N ALA A 192 -10.46 6.79 -5.82
CA ALA A 192 -9.54 6.42 -4.76
C ALA A 192 -8.12 6.93 -5.04
N ALA A 193 -7.59 6.69 -6.23
CA ALA A 193 -6.26 7.16 -6.63
C ALA A 193 -6.11 8.69 -6.59
N ILE A 194 -7.14 9.46 -6.96
CA ILE A 194 -7.13 10.93 -6.84
C ILE A 194 -7.03 11.36 -5.38
N ILE A 195 -7.85 10.76 -4.50
CA ILE A 195 -7.82 11.05 -3.06
C ILE A 195 -6.45 10.67 -2.49
N ALA A 196 -5.94 9.47 -2.82
CA ALA A 196 -4.64 8.98 -2.37
C ALA A 196 -3.49 9.90 -2.79
N ILE A 197 -3.48 10.39 -4.04
CA ILE A 197 -2.45 11.34 -4.50
C ILE A 197 -2.41 12.57 -3.59
N ILE A 198 -3.57 13.15 -3.30
CA ILE A 198 -3.66 14.35 -2.46
C ILE A 198 -3.23 14.01 -1.04
N THR A 199 -3.77 12.96 -0.43
CA THR A 199 -3.52 12.65 0.99
C THR A 199 -2.09 12.16 1.23
N LEU A 200 -1.50 11.37 0.33
CA LEU A 200 -0.13 10.89 0.43
C LEU A 200 0.89 12.03 0.25
N LEU A 201 0.62 12.99 -0.63
CA LEU A 201 1.45 14.19 -0.76
C LEU A 201 1.47 14.98 0.56
N HIS A 202 0.31 15.25 1.14
CA HIS A 202 0.23 15.94 2.43
C HIS A 202 0.90 15.13 3.56
N GLY A 203 0.67 13.81 3.57
CA GLY A 203 1.29 12.89 4.53
C GLY A 203 2.82 12.89 4.44
N ALA A 204 3.39 12.77 3.24
CA ALA A 204 4.84 12.80 3.07
C ALA A 204 5.42 14.16 3.51
N LEU A 205 4.77 15.27 3.15
CA LEU A 205 5.22 16.62 3.49
C LEU A 205 5.20 16.90 4.99
N ILE A 206 4.15 16.47 5.71
CA ILE A 206 4.03 16.75 7.15
C ILE A 206 5.09 16.01 7.99
N PHE A 207 5.62 14.90 7.47
CA PHE A 207 6.70 14.16 8.13
C PHE A 207 8.11 14.70 7.86
N VAL A 208 8.28 15.63 6.91
CA VAL A 208 9.61 16.22 6.64
C VAL A 208 10.15 17.04 7.83
N PRO A 209 9.37 17.95 8.45
CA PRO A 209 9.84 18.68 9.62
C PRO A 209 10.15 17.78 10.81
N THR A 210 9.35 16.73 11.04
CA THR A 210 9.57 15.79 12.15
C THR A 210 10.74 14.85 11.90
N PHE A 211 11.07 14.54 10.64
CA PHE A 211 12.29 13.82 10.29
C PHE A 211 13.57 14.64 10.54
N LEU A 212 13.49 15.98 10.44
CA LEU A 212 14.61 16.90 10.65
C LEU A 212 14.69 17.47 12.07
N TRP A 213 13.78 17.06 12.95
CA TRP A 213 13.77 17.45 14.35
C TRP A 213 14.91 16.73 15.10
#